data_AF-A0A9E4QIA4-F1
#
_entry.id   AF-A0A9E4QIA4-F1
#
_cell.length_a   1.000
_cell.length_b   1.000
_cell.length_c   1.000
_cell.angle_alpha   90.00
_cell.angle_beta   90.00
_cell.angle_gamma   90.00
#
_symmetry.space_group_name_H-M   'P 1'
#
loop_
_entity.id
_entity.type
_entity.pdbx_description
1 polymer ?
#
loop_
_entity_poly.entity_id
_entity_poly.type
_entity_poly.pdbx_seq_one_letter_code
_entity_poly.pdbx_strand_id
1 'polypeptide(L)'
;CLHKTNPNMVPMTFRGMQMLDGLWRAGCRVPPLPDQGRTGPVLLESMPGAALRAFGLPYKGYKKGRESFKLRRKILDSLETGSTVPVRNLAQFGDECIGSDDCLDSVVAAVAACLWSRDPDLFRLPQDGPGDTTRRGGTPDPKSNELALARLEGWLYAPEFLRTAAGQPG
;
A
#
# COMPACT_ATOMS: atom_id res chain seq x y z
N CYS A 1 -1.44 19.69 13.20
CA CYS A 1 -1.27 18.95 11.93
C CYS A 1 -0.89 17.53 12.31
N LEU A 2 -1.72 16.57 11.94
CA LEU A 2 -1.69 15.21 12.44
C LEU A 2 -0.45 14.41 12.01
N HIS A 3 0.24 14.89 10.97
CA HIS A 3 1.54 14.37 10.52
C HIS A 3 2.69 14.66 11.50
N LYS A 4 2.46 15.47 12.54
CA LYS A 4 3.45 15.71 13.59
C LYS A 4 3.56 14.52 14.57
N THR A 5 2.57 13.63 14.61
CA THR A 5 2.50 12.54 15.60
C THR A 5 2.90 11.18 15.03
N ASN A 6 2.88 10.99 13.71
CA ASN A 6 3.35 9.75 13.06
C ASN A 6 3.95 10.04 11.65
N PRO A 7 5.28 10.16 11.53
CA PRO A 7 5.95 10.45 10.25
C PRO A 7 5.88 9.29 9.23
N ASN A 8 5.41 8.11 9.62
CA ASN A 8 5.14 6.99 8.69
C ASN A 8 3.72 7.02 8.12
N MET A 9 2.81 7.80 8.72
CA MET A 9 1.55 8.18 8.08
C MET A 9 1.82 9.39 7.20
N VAL A 10 2.19 9.14 5.94
CA VAL A 10 1.98 10.17 4.92
C VAL A 10 0.47 10.33 4.86
N PRO A 11 -0.08 11.50 5.20
CA PRO A 11 -1.52 11.65 5.26
C PRO A 11 -2.16 11.20 3.97
N MET A 12 -3.22 10.40 4.10
CA MET A 12 -4.26 10.51 3.12
C MET A 12 -4.71 11.97 3.12
N THR A 13 -4.63 12.62 1.96
CA THR A 13 -5.07 14.01 1.88
C THR A 13 -6.53 14.08 2.34
N PHE A 14 -6.95 15.20 2.96
CA PHE A 14 -8.35 15.42 3.32
C PHE A 14 -9.30 15.06 2.18
N ARG A 15 -8.89 15.35 0.93
CA ARG A 15 -9.63 15.02 -0.28
C ARG A 15 -9.72 13.51 -0.57
N GLY A 16 -8.67 12.74 -0.27
CA GLY A 16 -8.70 11.27 -0.35
C GLY A 16 -9.73 10.68 0.61
N MET A 17 -9.74 11.16 1.86
CA MET A 17 -10.74 10.73 2.85
C MET A 17 -12.17 11.09 2.44
N GLN A 18 -12.39 12.30 1.92
CA GLN A 18 -13.70 12.68 1.39
C GLN A 18 -14.16 11.78 0.24
N MET A 19 -13.24 11.40 -0.65
CA MET A 19 -13.55 10.49 -1.76
C MET A 19 -13.91 9.09 -1.25
N LEU A 20 -13.14 8.55 -0.29
CA LEU A 20 -13.41 7.25 0.32
C LEU A 20 -14.74 7.21 1.08
N ASP A 21 -15.08 8.26 1.84
CA ASP A 21 -16.40 8.38 2.49
C ASP A 21 -17.53 8.40 1.45
N GLY A 22 -17.37 9.15 0.35
CA GLY A 22 -18.33 9.15 -0.75
C GLY A 22 -18.55 7.76 -1.35
N LEU A 23 -17.48 7.01 -1.61
CA LEU A 23 -17.55 5.65 -2.16
C LEU A 23 -18.12 4.64 -1.17
N TRP A 24 -17.80 4.78 0.12
CA TRP A 24 -18.38 3.98 1.20
C TRP A 24 -19.90 4.22 1.32
N ARG A 25 -20.35 5.48 1.24
CA ARG A 25 -21.78 5.82 1.19
C ARG A 25 -22.47 5.30 -0.06
N ALA A 26 -21.75 5.19 -1.19
CA ALA A 26 -22.24 4.59 -2.42
C ALA A 26 -22.27 3.04 -2.40
N GLY A 27 -21.89 2.40 -1.28
CA GLY A 27 -22.01 0.95 -1.09
C GLY A 27 -20.71 0.16 -1.22
N CYS A 28 -19.57 0.82 -1.43
CA CYS A 28 -18.27 0.15 -1.40
C CYS A 28 -17.88 -0.24 0.03
N ARG A 29 -17.10 -1.31 0.16
CA ARG A 29 -16.42 -1.65 1.42
C ARG A 29 -15.07 -0.95 1.43
N VAL A 30 -14.80 -0.16 2.47
CA VAL A 30 -13.59 0.67 2.55
C VAL A 30 -12.92 0.45 3.91
N PRO A 31 -12.17 -0.64 4.08
CA PRO A 31 -11.52 -0.93 5.35
C PRO A 31 -10.59 0.24 5.77
N PRO A 32 -10.52 0.61 7.07
CA PRO A 32 -11.11 -0.08 8.21
C PRO A 32 -12.50 0.47 8.60
N LEU A 33 -13.17 1.22 7.72
CA LEU A 33 -14.56 1.64 7.96
C LEU A 33 -15.43 0.39 8.10
N PRO A 34 -16.42 0.40 9.01
CA PRO A 34 -17.29 -0.75 9.18
C PRO A 34 -18.07 -1.02 7.89
N ASP A 35 -18.11 -2.29 7.48
CA ASP A 35 -18.83 -2.69 6.27
C ASP A 35 -20.35 -2.44 6.41
N GLN A 36 -20.91 -2.49 7.62
CA GLN A 36 -22.36 -2.34 7.92
C GLN A 36 -23.25 -3.17 6.98
N GLY A 37 -22.85 -4.40 6.66
CA GLY A 37 -23.60 -5.29 5.79
C GLY A 37 -23.50 -4.99 4.29
N ARG A 38 -22.63 -4.07 3.87
CA ARG A 38 -22.34 -3.80 2.45
C ARG A 38 -21.72 -5.03 1.78
N THR A 39 -22.14 -5.30 0.55
CA THR A 39 -21.63 -6.41 -0.28
C THR A 39 -20.87 -5.93 -1.53
N GLY A 40 -20.67 -4.61 -1.66
CA GLY A 40 -19.98 -4.00 -2.80
C GLY A 40 -18.49 -4.33 -2.89
N PRO A 41 -17.80 -3.77 -3.91
CA PRO A 41 -16.37 -3.95 -4.08
C PRO A 41 -15.59 -3.42 -2.87
N VAL A 42 -14.44 -4.04 -2.59
CA VAL A 42 -13.48 -3.55 -1.59
C VAL A 42 -12.58 -2.52 -2.25
N LEU A 43 -12.44 -1.36 -1.63
CA LEU A 43 -11.53 -0.31 -2.03
C LEU A 43 -10.44 -0.15 -0.98
N LEU A 44 -9.19 -0.19 -1.44
CA LEU A 44 -8.01 -0.04 -0.60
C LEU A 44 -7.23 1.17 -1.10
N GLU A 45 -6.87 2.06 -0.18
CA GLU A 45 -5.85 3.06 -0.47
C GLU A 45 -4.48 2.37 -0.43
N SER A 46 -3.90 2.14 -1.61
CA SER A 46 -2.57 1.54 -1.72
C SER A 46 -1.48 2.59 -1.60
N MET A 47 -0.35 2.22 -0.98
CA MET A 47 0.86 3.05 -0.98
C MET A 47 1.95 2.39 -1.83
N PRO A 48 2.11 2.76 -3.12
CA PRO A 48 3.04 2.12 -4.04
C PRO A 48 4.48 2.05 -3.53
N GLY A 49 5.00 3.14 -2.95
CA GLY A 49 6.35 3.14 -2.37
C GLY A 49 6.52 2.13 -1.21
N ALA A 50 5.49 1.93 -0.38
CA ALA A 50 5.55 0.94 0.68
C ALA A 50 5.45 -0.48 0.14
N ALA A 51 4.59 -0.71 -0.87
CA ALA A 51 4.49 -1.98 -1.56
C ALA A 51 5.82 -2.36 -2.26
N LEU A 52 6.42 -1.42 -3.01
CA LEU A 52 7.75 -1.61 -3.62
C LEU A 52 8.81 -1.97 -2.58
N ARG A 53 8.80 -1.31 -1.43
CA ARG A 53 9.72 -1.64 -0.34
C ARG A 53 9.49 -3.06 0.18
N ALA A 54 8.24 -3.51 0.28
CA ALA A 54 7.91 -4.88 0.69
C ALA A 54 8.37 -5.92 -0.35
N PHE A 55 8.32 -5.57 -1.64
CA PHE A 55 8.84 -6.39 -2.74
C PHE A 55 10.37 -6.42 -2.83
N GLY A 56 11.10 -5.69 -1.97
CA GLY A 56 12.56 -5.55 -2.07
C GLY A 56 13.01 -4.69 -3.26
N LEU A 57 12.12 -3.86 -3.82
CA LEU A 57 12.37 -3.06 -5.02
C LEU A 57 12.76 -1.61 -4.66
N PRO A 58 13.34 -0.85 -5.62
CA PRO A 58 13.57 0.57 -5.43
C PRO A 58 12.27 1.30 -5.08
N TYR A 59 12.25 1.98 -3.93
CA TYR A 59 11.07 2.70 -3.45
C TYR A 59 11.31 4.20 -3.21
N LYS A 60 12.57 4.64 -3.31
CA LYS A 60 12.97 6.05 -3.21
C LYS A 60 13.56 6.51 -4.54
N GLY A 61 13.31 7.76 -4.92
CA GLY A 61 13.91 8.38 -6.10
C GLY A 61 13.31 7.99 -7.45
N TYR A 62 12.49 6.93 -7.54
CA TYR A 62 11.88 6.52 -8.81
C TYR A 62 10.87 7.54 -9.36
N LYS A 63 10.26 8.37 -8.51
CA LYS A 63 9.31 9.42 -8.93
C LYS A 63 9.99 10.60 -9.62
N LYS A 64 10.84 11.33 -8.90
CA LYS A 64 11.45 12.59 -9.38
C LYS A 64 12.97 12.66 -9.18
N GLY A 65 13.63 11.52 -9.01
CA GLY A 65 15.07 11.44 -8.87
C GLY A 65 15.81 11.53 -10.20
N ARG A 66 17.11 11.86 -10.14
CA ARG A 66 17.99 11.93 -11.32
C ARG A 66 18.02 10.60 -12.10
N GLU A 67 18.00 9.49 -11.38
CA GLU A 67 18.01 8.14 -11.95
C GLU A 67 16.60 7.52 -12.07
N SER A 68 15.54 8.33 -12.03
CA SER A 68 14.14 7.87 -12.02
C SER A 68 13.83 6.84 -13.11
N PHE A 69 14.21 7.12 -14.36
CA PHE A 69 14.04 6.20 -15.49
C PHE A 69 14.67 4.83 -15.25
N LYS A 70 15.91 4.78 -14.75
CA LYS A 70 16.62 3.53 -14.46
C LYS A 70 15.96 2.76 -13.32
N LEU A 71 15.51 3.48 -12.29
CA LEU A 71 14.80 2.88 -11.16
C LEU A 71 13.45 2.31 -11.57
N ARG A 72 12.67 3.03 -12.39
CA ARG A 72 11.38 2.56 -12.92
C ARG A 72 11.55 1.31 -13.80
N ARG A 73 12.55 1.29 -14.69
CA ARG A 73 12.91 0.10 -15.47
C ARG A 73 13.22 -1.09 -14.55
N LYS A 74 14.11 -0.89 -13.56
CA LYS A 74 14.46 -1.93 -12.59
C LYS A 74 13.24 -2.45 -11.80
N ILE A 75 12.31 -1.55 -11.44
CA ILE A 75 11.06 -1.93 -10.78
C ILE A 75 10.26 -2.85 -11.70
N LEU A 76 10.02 -2.47 -12.96
CA LEU A 76 9.25 -3.26 -13.92
C LEU A 76 9.86 -4.64 -14.15
N ASP A 77 11.17 -4.69 -14.40
CA ASP A 77 11.88 -5.94 -14.72
C ASP A 77 11.85 -6.95 -13.56
N SER A 78 11.65 -6.48 -12.32
CA SER A 78 11.67 -7.30 -11.10
C SER A 78 10.33 -7.34 -10.37
N LEU A 79 9.27 -6.73 -10.91
CA LEU A 79 7.99 -6.58 -10.22
C LEU A 79 7.32 -7.93 -9.97
N GLU A 80 7.26 -8.79 -10.98
CA GLU A 80 6.64 -10.11 -10.87
C GLU A 80 7.40 -10.99 -9.87
N THR A 81 8.73 -11.02 -9.97
CA THR A 81 9.59 -11.80 -9.06
C THR A 81 9.49 -11.31 -7.62
N GLY A 82 9.54 -9.99 -7.40
CA GLY A 82 9.49 -9.40 -6.06
C GLY A 82 8.11 -9.50 -5.39
N SER A 83 7.03 -9.50 -6.18
CA SER A 83 5.65 -9.58 -5.67
C SER A 83 5.05 -10.98 -5.70
N THR A 84 5.63 -11.92 -6.46
CA THR A 84 5.06 -13.23 -6.81
C THR A 84 3.71 -13.17 -7.55
N VAL A 85 3.37 -12.00 -8.10
CA VAL A 85 2.16 -11.77 -8.90
C VAL A 85 2.54 -11.68 -10.38
N PRO A 86 2.08 -12.62 -11.22
CA PRO A 86 2.24 -12.50 -12.66
C PRO A 86 1.40 -11.35 -13.23
N VAL A 87 2.00 -10.51 -14.06
CA VAL A 87 1.39 -9.36 -14.75
C VAL A 87 1.59 -9.55 -16.26
N ARG A 88 0.78 -10.44 -16.85
CA ARG A 88 0.93 -10.93 -18.24
C ARG A 88 0.99 -9.83 -19.30
N ASN A 89 0.35 -8.69 -19.05
CA ASN A 89 0.28 -7.55 -19.96
C ASN A 89 1.26 -6.42 -19.60
N LEU A 90 2.19 -6.62 -18.66
CA LEU A 90 3.12 -5.57 -18.22
C LEU A 90 3.93 -4.96 -19.36
N ALA A 91 4.36 -5.80 -20.31
CA ALA A 91 5.11 -5.37 -21.49
C ALA A 91 4.34 -4.36 -22.37
N GLN A 92 3.00 -4.36 -22.32
CA GLN A 92 2.15 -3.46 -23.11
C GLN A 92 2.15 -2.02 -22.59
N PHE A 93 2.55 -1.82 -21.32
CA PHE A 93 2.56 -0.50 -20.66
C PHE A 93 3.97 -0.12 -20.17
N GLY A 94 5.00 -0.82 -20.65
CA GLY A 94 6.35 -0.71 -20.12
C GLY A 94 6.95 0.68 -20.32
N ASP A 95 6.73 1.28 -21.50
CA ASP A 95 7.24 2.62 -21.81
C ASP A 95 6.47 3.70 -21.05
N GLU A 96 5.15 3.54 -20.88
CA GLU A 96 4.30 4.44 -20.08
C GLU A 96 4.69 4.42 -18.60
N CYS A 97 4.96 3.22 -18.04
CA CYS A 97 5.42 3.07 -16.67
C CYS A 97 6.81 3.68 -16.44
N ILE A 98 7.63 3.76 -17.49
CA ILE A 98 8.96 4.39 -17.41
C ILE A 98 8.86 5.89 -17.58
N GLY A 99 8.00 6.37 -18.47
CA GLY A 99 7.73 7.79 -18.69
C GLY A 99 7.00 8.44 -17.51
N SER A 100 6.13 7.71 -16.81
CA SER A 100 5.25 8.24 -15.77
C SER A 100 5.29 7.42 -14.49
N ASP A 101 5.62 8.06 -13.35
CA ASP A 101 5.50 7.43 -12.05
C ASP A 101 4.06 7.16 -11.64
N ASP A 102 3.08 7.94 -12.13
CA ASP A 102 1.67 7.66 -11.87
C ASP A 102 1.21 6.36 -12.56
N CYS A 103 1.73 6.10 -13.77
CA CYS A 103 1.44 4.85 -14.48
C CYS A 103 2.05 3.65 -13.73
N LEU A 104 3.33 3.76 -13.33
CA LEU A 104 3.98 2.71 -12.54
C LEU A 104 3.28 2.48 -11.19
N ASP A 105 2.92 3.54 -10.49
CA ASP A 105 2.20 3.48 -9.22
C ASP A 105 0.86 2.77 -9.37
N SER A 106 0.15 2.98 -10.48
CA SER A 106 -1.10 2.29 -10.80
C SER A 106 -0.91 0.78 -10.98
N VAL A 107 0.16 0.36 -11.66
CA VAL A 107 0.51 -1.07 -11.79
C VAL A 107 0.85 -1.68 -10.44
N VAL A 108 1.66 -0.99 -9.62
CA VAL A 108 2.02 -1.44 -8.27
C VAL A 108 0.77 -1.55 -7.38
N ALA A 109 -0.15 -0.60 -7.47
CA ALA A 109 -1.42 -0.64 -6.75
C ALA A 109 -2.29 -1.83 -7.19
N ALA A 110 -2.33 -2.14 -8.48
CA ALA A 110 -3.04 -3.32 -8.99
C ALA A 110 -2.43 -4.64 -8.47
N VAL A 111 -1.10 -4.73 -8.39
CA VAL A 111 -0.39 -5.87 -7.78
C VAL A 111 -0.75 -6.00 -6.30
N ALA A 112 -0.76 -4.90 -5.55
CA ALA A 112 -1.16 -4.91 -4.14
C ALA A 112 -2.63 -5.36 -3.98
N ALA A 113 -3.55 -4.88 -4.83
CA ALA A 113 -4.94 -5.32 -4.83
C ALA A 113 -5.08 -6.82 -5.15
N CYS A 114 -4.26 -7.35 -6.06
CA CYS A 114 -4.22 -8.78 -6.36
C CYS A 114 -3.75 -9.60 -5.14
N LEU A 115 -2.70 -9.14 -4.45
CA LEU A 115 -2.23 -9.78 -3.22
C LEU A 115 -3.30 -9.78 -2.14
N TRP A 116 -3.98 -8.65 -1.92
CA TRP A 116 -5.06 -8.56 -0.95
C TRP A 116 -6.20 -9.54 -1.28
N SER A 117 -6.60 -9.61 -2.56
CA SER A 117 -7.66 -10.52 -3.01
C SER A 117 -7.29 -11.99 -2.78
N ARG A 118 -6.00 -12.34 -2.89
CA ARG A 118 -5.50 -13.69 -2.63
C ARG A 118 -5.42 -14.01 -1.13
N ASP A 119 -4.85 -13.10 -0.36
CA ASP A 119 -4.57 -13.29 1.06
C ASP A 119 -4.44 -11.94 1.77
N PRO A 120 -5.50 -11.46 2.44
CA PRO A 120 -5.45 -10.23 3.24
C PRO A 120 -4.48 -10.28 4.41
N ASP A 121 -4.08 -11.46 4.90
CA ASP A 121 -3.16 -11.61 6.04
C ASP A 121 -1.72 -11.21 5.68
N LEU A 122 -1.43 -11.03 4.39
CA LEU A 122 -0.18 -10.43 3.91
C LEU A 122 -0.07 -8.93 4.25
N PHE A 123 -1.18 -8.31 4.66
CA PHE A 123 -1.29 -6.90 4.97
C PHE A 123 -1.49 -6.70 6.47
N ARG A 124 -0.89 -5.64 6.99
CA ARG A 124 -1.21 -5.19 8.33
C ARG A 124 -2.56 -4.48 8.33
N LEU A 125 -3.42 -4.93 9.22
CA LEU A 125 -4.69 -4.28 9.54
C LEU A 125 -4.52 -3.45 10.83
N PRO A 126 -5.17 -2.28 10.92
CA PRO A 126 -5.20 -1.52 12.17
C PRO A 126 -5.97 -2.31 13.23
N GLN A 127 -5.45 -2.32 14.46
CA GLN A 127 -6.02 -3.11 15.55
C GLN A 127 -6.71 -2.25 16.61
N ASP A 128 -7.61 -2.85 17.37
CA ASP A 128 -8.19 -2.19 18.55
C ASP A 128 -7.13 -2.05 19.66
N GLY A 129 -7.09 -0.90 20.31
CA GLY A 129 -6.07 -0.54 21.29
C GLY A 129 -4.84 0.18 20.68
N PRO A 130 -3.74 0.33 21.42
CA PRO A 130 -2.65 1.22 21.04
C PRO A 130 -1.87 0.77 19.80
N GLY A 131 -2.04 -0.47 19.32
CA GLY A 131 -1.28 -1.03 18.20
C GLY A 131 -0.02 -1.79 18.65
N ASP A 132 0.72 -2.32 17.68
CA ASP A 132 1.86 -3.22 17.91
C ASP A 132 3.20 -2.47 17.90
N THR A 133 3.94 -2.52 19.02
CA THR A 133 5.28 -1.93 19.20
C THR A 133 6.37 -2.58 18.35
N THR A 134 6.15 -3.81 17.89
CA THR A 134 7.14 -4.61 17.16
C THR A 134 7.11 -4.37 15.64
N ARG A 135 6.09 -3.64 15.16
CA ARG A 135 5.85 -3.39 13.73
C ARG A 135 6.03 -1.90 13.42
N ARG A 136 6.15 -1.54 12.13
CA ARG A 136 6.45 -0.15 11.72
C ARG A 136 5.48 0.85 12.36
N GLY A 137 6.01 1.92 12.97
CA GLY A 137 5.19 3.00 13.52
C GLY A 137 5.83 3.82 14.65
N GLY A 138 6.93 3.34 15.23
CA GLY A 138 7.44 3.90 16.48
C GLY A 138 6.72 3.29 17.68
N THR A 139 7.12 3.66 18.90
CA THR A 139 6.42 3.19 20.11
C THR A 139 5.02 3.81 20.15
N PRO A 140 3.95 3.00 20.16
CA PRO A 140 2.60 3.53 20.18
C PRO A 140 2.31 4.23 21.51
N ASP A 141 1.48 5.27 21.47
CA ASP A 141 0.98 5.92 22.68
C ASP A 141 0.01 4.94 23.39
N PRO A 142 0.28 4.52 24.63
CA PRO A 142 -0.58 3.60 25.38
C PRO A 142 -2.02 4.08 25.55
N LYS A 143 -2.28 5.39 25.39
CA LYS A 143 -3.61 6.00 25.49
C LYS A 143 -4.33 6.12 24.14
N SER A 144 -3.65 5.82 23.04
CA SER A 144 -4.22 5.90 21.70
C SER A 144 -4.96 4.61 21.30
N ASN A 145 -5.80 4.70 20.26
CA ASN A 145 -6.43 3.55 19.64
C ASN A 145 -6.16 3.60 18.13
N GLU A 146 -5.39 2.64 17.63
CA GLU A 146 -4.94 2.57 16.24
C GLU A 146 -6.13 2.45 15.28
N LEU A 147 -7.10 1.57 15.56
CA LEU A 147 -8.29 1.41 14.73
C LEU A 147 -9.14 2.68 14.66
N ALA A 148 -9.31 3.39 15.77
CA ALA A 148 -10.05 4.64 15.81
C ALA A 148 -9.36 5.74 15.00
N LEU A 149 -8.03 5.87 15.14
CA LEU A 149 -7.24 6.82 14.35
C LEU A 149 -7.29 6.46 12.87
N ALA A 150 -7.12 5.19 12.51
CA ALA A 150 -7.18 4.71 11.13
C ALA A 150 -8.54 4.96 10.47
N ARG A 151 -9.64 4.90 11.22
CA ARG A 151 -10.98 5.27 10.72
C ARG A 151 -11.15 6.77 10.53
N LEU A 152 -10.52 7.59 11.37
CA LEU A 152 -10.61 9.05 11.32
C LEU A 152 -9.72 9.64 10.21
N GLU A 153 -8.53 9.08 10.05
CA GLU A 153 -7.43 9.68 9.26
C GLU A 153 -7.11 8.88 8.01
N GLY A 154 -7.69 7.68 7.90
CA GLY A 154 -7.43 6.74 6.83
C GLY A 154 -6.34 5.74 7.17
N TRP A 155 -6.25 4.70 6.36
CA TRP A 155 -5.24 3.67 6.45
C TRP A 155 -4.67 3.35 5.07
N LEU A 156 -3.37 3.15 5.00
CA LEU A 156 -2.68 2.79 3.77
C LEU A 156 -2.35 1.30 3.79
N TYR A 157 -2.77 0.60 2.75
CA TYR A 157 -2.53 -0.82 2.60
C TYR A 157 -1.27 -1.05 1.78
N ALA A 158 -0.31 -1.71 2.40
CA ALA A 158 0.87 -2.24 1.74
C ALA A 158 1.14 -3.65 2.30
N PRO A 159 1.61 -4.59 1.45
CA PRO A 159 2.05 -5.89 1.95
C PRO A 159 3.17 -5.69 2.98
N GLU A 160 3.15 -6.45 4.06
CA GLU A 160 4.21 -6.48 5.07
C GLU A 160 4.86 -7.86 5.18
N PHE A 161 4.09 -8.93 4.87
CA PHE A 161 4.49 -10.32 5.11
C PHE A 161 4.60 -11.11 3.81
N LEU A 162 5.45 -10.65 2.90
CA LEU A 162 5.79 -11.48 1.74
C LEU A 162 6.81 -12.50 2.17
N ARG A 163 6.46 -13.79 2.05
CA ARG A 163 7.39 -14.89 2.32
C ARG A 163 8.67 -14.60 1.53
N THR A 164 9.77 -14.30 2.24
CA THR A 164 11.10 -14.43 1.68
C THR A 164 11.15 -15.84 1.12
N ALA A 165 11.34 -15.98 -0.19
CA ALA A 165 11.51 -17.28 -0.80
C ALA A 165 12.53 -18.06 0.04
N ALA A 166 12.10 -19.20 0.57
CA ALA A 166 13.00 -20.10 1.26
C ALA A 166 14.12 -20.50 0.30
N GLY A 167 15.38 -20.26 0.71
CA GLY A 167 16.56 -20.91 0.11
C GLY A 167 17.58 -19.97 -0.53
N GLN A 168 18.56 -19.53 0.25
CA GLN A 168 19.96 -19.65 -0.16
C GLN A 168 20.80 -20.07 1.05
N PRO A 169 21.40 -21.28 1.05
CA PRO A 169 22.61 -21.54 1.80
C PRO A 169 23.82 -21.08 0.97
N GLY A 170 24.72 -20.34 1.62
CA GLY A 170 26.02 -19.93 1.11
C GLY A 170 26.86 -19.41 2.26
#